data_AF-A0A168KKM9-F1
#
_entry.id   AF-A0A168KKM9-F1
#
_cell.length_a   1.000
_cell.length_b   1.000
_cell.length_c   1.000
_cell.angle_alpha   90.00
_cell.angle_beta   90.00
_cell.angle_gamma   90.00
#
_symmetry.space_group_name_H-M   'P 1'
#
loop_
_entity.id
_entity.type
_entity.pdbx_description
1 polymer ?
#
loop_
_entity_poly.entity_id
_entity_poly.type
_entity_poly.pdbx_seq_one_letter_code
_entity_poly.pdbx_strand_id
1 'polypeptide(L)' 'ASSSTSSLAATTERRIQFCSTIQVHETFSAADYDRRCDNNATCQKLTPMMAMKIKQELNEYKLTDMEVHVESRQYTHFFL' A
#
# COMPACT_ATOMS: atom_id res chain seq x y z
N ALA A 1 6.23 11.09 -59.16
CA ALA A 1 6.16 9.83 -58.39
C ALA A 1 7.08 9.98 -57.19
N SER A 2 6.53 10.40 -56.05
CA SER A 2 7.30 10.69 -54.85
C SER A 2 7.19 9.47 -53.94
N SER A 3 8.25 8.67 -53.87
CA SER A 3 8.27 7.44 -53.09
C SER A 3 8.13 7.73 -51.61
N SER A 4 7.02 7.30 -51.03
CA SER A 4 6.81 7.24 -49.58
C SER A 4 7.74 6.21 -48.99
N THR A 5 8.78 6.64 -48.28
CA THR A 5 9.56 5.77 -47.39
C THR A 5 8.71 5.48 -46.15
N SER A 6 7.98 4.38 -46.17
CA SER A 6 7.41 3.77 -44.97
C SER A 6 8.56 3.31 -44.09
N SER A 7 8.95 4.14 -43.12
CA SER A 7 9.78 3.70 -42.01
C SER A 7 9.02 2.60 -41.28
N LEU A 8 9.38 1.35 -41.53
CA LEU A 8 8.90 0.21 -40.77
C LEU A 8 9.15 0.53 -39.30
N ALA A 9 8.07 0.81 -38.57
CA ALA A 9 8.10 0.94 -37.12
C ALA A 9 8.48 -0.44 -36.59
N ALA A 10 9.77 -0.66 -36.37
CA ALA A 10 10.27 -1.84 -35.71
C ALA A 10 9.56 -1.92 -34.34
N THR A 11 8.70 -2.91 -34.19
CA THR A 11 8.18 -3.36 -32.90
C THR A 11 9.35 -3.95 -32.12
N THR A 12 10.19 -3.06 -31.59
CA THR A 12 11.16 -3.42 -30.56
C THR A 12 10.33 -3.81 -29.35
N GLU A 13 10.40 -5.09 -28.96
CA GLU A 13 9.88 -5.54 -27.68
C GLU A 13 10.57 -4.73 -26.59
N ARG A 14 9.87 -3.72 -26.06
CA ARG A 14 10.40 -2.85 -25.02
C ARG A 14 10.47 -3.67 -23.73
N ARG A 15 11.63 -4.29 -23.51
CA ARG A 15 11.96 -4.96 -22.26
C ARG A 15 12.25 -3.91 -21.20
N ILE A 16 11.69 -4.07 -19.99
CA ILE A 16 12.05 -3.23 -18.84
C ILE A 16 13.57 -3.30 -18.65
N GLN A 17 14.21 -2.14 -18.52
CA GLN A 17 15.63 -2.01 -18.18
C GLN A 17 15.74 -1.12 -16.94
N PHE A 18 16.61 -1.50 -16.01
CA PHE A 18 16.92 -0.69 -14.84
C PHE A 18 18.15 0.17 -15.11
N CYS A 19 18.18 1.38 -14.57
CA CYS A 19 19.37 2.20 -14.59
C CYS A 19 20.46 1.52 -13.74
N SER A 20 21.66 1.37 -14.28
CA SER A 20 22.82 0.82 -13.56
C SER A 20 23.42 1.79 -12.55
N THR A 21 23.05 3.07 -12.64
CA THR A 21 23.56 4.14 -11.77
C THR A 21 22.51 4.50 -10.73
N ILE A 22 22.89 4.43 -9.46
CA ILE A 22 22.07 4.87 -8.34
C ILE A 22 22.45 6.32 -8.02
N GLN A 23 21.46 7.20 -8.01
CA GLN A 23 21.61 8.58 -7.53
C GLN A 23 21.09 8.66 -6.09
N VAL A 24 21.92 9.19 -5.19
CA VAL A 24 21.56 9.39 -3.78
C VAL A 24 21.55 10.89 -3.52
N HIS A 25 20.42 11.41 -3.05
CA HIS A 25 20.27 12.81 -2.65
C HIS A 25 20.33 12.92 -1.13
N GLU A 26 20.80 14.06 -0.63
CA GLU A 26 20.77 14.35 0.80
C GLU A 26 19.32 14.44 1.30
N THR A 27 19.06 13.78 2.42
CA THR A 27 17.79 13.81 3.14
C THR A 27 18.07 13.92 4.63
N PHE A 28 17.05 14.21 5.43
CA PHE A 28 17.18 14.20 6.88
C PHE A 28 17.66 12.83 7.38
N SER A 29 18.70 12.82 8.20
CA SER A 29 19.21 11.67 8.91
C SER A 29 18.36 11.36 10.16
N ALA A 30 18.58 10.22 10.79
CA ALA A 30 17.93 9.90 12.06
C ALA A 30 18.43 10.77 13.22
N ALA A 31 19.53 11.51 13.04
CA ALA A 31 20.02 12.48 14.01
C ALA A 31 19.31 13.84 13.87
N ASP A 32 18.75 14.13 12.69
CA ASP A 32 18.07 15.40 12.43
C ASP A 32 16.66 15.44 13.03
N TYR A 33 16.05 14.28 13.25
CA TYR A 33 14.78 14.15 13.96
C TYR A 33 14.53 12.74 14.49
N ASP A 34 13.76 12.65 15.58
CA ASP A 34 13.36 11.39 16.16
C ASP A 34 12.24 10.73 15.35
N ARG A 35 12.51 9.55 14.81
CA ARG A 35 11.54 8.73 14.05
C ARG A 35 10.83 7.68 14.90
N ARG A 36 11.15 7.61 16.20
CA ARG A 36 10.54 6.63 17.10
C ARG A 36 9.06 6.92 17.27
N CYS A 37 8.27 5.86 17.39
CA CYS A 37 6.86 5.98 17.76
C CYS A 37 6.73 6.57 19.17
N ASP A 38 5.57 7.13 19.49
CA ASP A 38 5.25 7.49 20.86
C ASP A 38 5.44 6.27 21.78
N ASN A 39 6.18 6.45 22.88
CA ASN A 39 6.37 5.45 23.93
C ASN A 39 5.03 5.02 24.57
N ASN A 40 3.94 5.73 24.30
CA ASN A 40 2.62 5.52 24.84
C ASN A 40 1.60 5.01 23.80
N ALA A 41 2.05 4.30 22.75
CA ALA A 41 1.18 3.81 21.69
C ALA A 41 0.03 2.91 22.19
N THR A 42 -1.19 3.16 21.73
CA THR A 42 -2.41 2.44 22.16
C THR A 42 -2.30 0.92 21.98
N CYS A 43 -1.64 0.46 20.90
CA CYS A 43 -1.44 -0.96 20.63
C CYS A 43 -0.62 -1.67 21.72
N GLN A 44 0.27 -0.95 22.42
CA GLN A 44 1.08 -1.49 23.52
C GLN A 44 0.28 -1.60 24.83
N LYS A 45 -0.89 -0.96 24.91
CA LYS A 45 -1.75 -0.92 26.11
C LYS A 45 -3.05 -1.70 25.95
N LEU A 46 -3.15 -2.55 24.92
CA LEU A 46 -4.35 -3.32 24.67
C LEU A 46 -4.59 -4.32 25.79
N THR A 47 -5.63 -4.07 26.58
CA THR A 47 -6.18 -5.08 27.49
C THR A 47 -7.06 -6.05 26.71
N PRO A 48 -7.28 -7.29 27.20
CA PRO A 48 -8.20 -8.24 26.55
C PRO A 48 -9.59 -7.65 26.31
N MET A 49 -10.10 -6.86 27.26
CA MET A 49 -11.39 -6.19 27.15
C MET A 49 -11.40 -5.12 26.04
N MET A 50 -10.34 -4.31 25.93
CA MET A 50 -10.23 -3.32 24.86
C MET A 50 -10.13 -4.00 23.50
N ALA A 51 -9.34 -5.06 23.38
CA ALA A 51 -9.23 -5.83 22.16
C ALA A 51 -10.59 -6.42 21.74
N MET A 52 -11.38 -6.94 22.68
CA MET A 52 -12.73 -7.43 22.40
C MET A 52 -13.65 -6.32 21.88
N LYS A 53 -13.64 -5.13 22.51
CA LYS A 53 -14.42 -3.98 22.03
C LYS A 53 -14.03 -3.56 20.62
N ILE A 54 -12.73 -3.46 20.34
CA ILE A 54 -12.22 -3.11 19.00
C ILE A 54 -12.65 -4.15 17.96
N LYS A 55 -12.60 -5.45 18.30
CA LYS A 55 -13.06 -6.52 17.41
C LYS A 55 -14.54 -6.39 17.08
N GLN A 56 -15.37 -6.10 18.08
CA GLN A 56 -16.81 -5.93 17.91
C GLN A 56 -17.11 -4.72 17.00
N GLU A 57 -16.51 -3.57 17.30
CA GLU A 57 -16.64 -2.34 16.50
C GLU A 57 -16.23 -2.57 15.05
N LEU A 58 -15.10 -3.26 14.82
CA LEU A 58 -14.64 -3.58 13.47
C LEU A 58 -15.57 -4.56 12.74
N ASN A 59 -16.17 -5.52 13.44
CA ASN A 59 -17.13 -6.43 12.83
C ASN A 59 -18.41 -5.69 12.42
N GLU A 60 -18.90 -4.77 13.25
CA GLU A 60 -20.06 -3.93 12.96
C GLU A 60 -19.80 -3.06 11.73
N TYR A 61 -18.70 -2.29 11.73
CA TYR A 61 -18.30 -1.47 10.60
C TYR A 61 -18.18 -2.27 9.30
N LYS A 62 -17.54 -3.45 9.34
CA LYS A 62 -17.38 -4.32 8.15
C LYS A 62 -18.69 -4.84 7.60
N LEU A 63 -19.71 -4.97 8.45
CA LEU A 63 -21.00 -5.52 8.08
C LEU A 63 -21.96 -4.44 7.57
N THR A 64 -21.98 -3.26 8.20
CA THR A 64 -22.99 -2.22 7.96
C THR A 64 -22.51 -1.09 7.06
N ASP A 65 -21.25 -0.68 7.20
CA ASP A 65 -20.77 0.59 6.64
C ASP A 65 -19.71 0.40 5.55
N MET A 66 -18.91 -0.66 5.65
CA MET A 66 -17.85 -0.93 4.69
C MET A 66 -18.42 -1.51 3.40
N GLU A 67 -18.47 -0.68 2.35
CA GLU A 67 -18.87 -1.14 1.02
C GLU A 67 -17.86 -2.15 0.46
N VAL A 68 -18.33 -3.37 0.21
CA VAL A 68 -17.55 -4.43 -0.42
C VAL A 68 -18.34 -5.00 -1.59
N HIS A 69 -17.67 -5.12 -2.73
CA HIS A 69 -18.25 -5.76 -3.91
C HIS A 69 -18.75 -7.17 -3.57
N VAL A 70 -19.90 -7.56 -4.12
CA VAL A 70 -20.63 -8.78 -3.70
C VAL A 70 -19.76 -10.04 -3.80
N GLU A 71 -18.99 -10.17 -4.88
CA GLU A 71 -18.08 -11.30 -5.11
C GLU A 71 -16.86 -11.31 -4.17
N SER A 72 -16.54 -10.17 -3.58
CA SER A 72 -15.42 -9.99 -2.67
C SER A 72 -15.81 -10.11 -1.20
N ARG A 73 -17.11 -10.17 -0.87
CA ARG A 73 -17.60 -10.24 0.52
C ARG A 73 -17.01 -11.41 1.30
N GLN A 74 -16.81 -12.55 0.64
CA GLN A 74 -16.18 -13.74 1.23
C GLN A 74 -14.74 -13.51 1.72
N TYR A 75 -14.04 -12.49 1.23
CA TYR A 75 -12.69 -12.14 1.65
C TYR A 75 -12.67 -11.12 2.79
N THR A 76 -13.84 -10.69 3.29
CA THR A 76 -13.94 -9.79 4.42
C THR A 76 -13.61 -10.54 5.71
N HIS A 77 -12.49 -10.19 6.35
CA HIS A 77 -12.06 -10.87 7.57
C HIS A 77 -12.85 -10.38 8.80
N PHE A 78 -13.65 -11.26 9.40
CA PHE A 78 -14.33 -11.02 10.68
C PHE A 78 -13.58 -11.64 11.85
N PHE A 79 -13.76 -11.08 13.05
CA PHE A 79 -13.22 -11.62 14.29
C PHE A 79 -14.24 -12.53 14.99
N LEU A 80 -13.80 -13.70 15.43
CA LEU A 80 -14.55 -14.62 16.33
C LEU A 80 -14.35 -14.24 17.80
#